data_AF-A0A838UUJ4-F1
#
_entry.id   AF-A0A838UUJ4-F1
#
_cell.length_a   1.000
_cell.length_b   1.000
_cell.length_c   1.000
_cell.angle_alpha   90.00
_cell.angle_beta   90.00
_cell.angle_gamma   90.00
#
_symmetry.space_group_name_H-M   'P 1'
#
loop_
_entity.id
_entity.type
_entity.pdbx_description
1 polymer ?
#
loop_
_entity_poly.entity_id
_entity_poly.type
_entity_poly.pdbx_seq_one_letter_code
_entity_poly.pdbx_strand_id
1 'polypeptide(L)'
;MENALIARALEDVGTLIELAEDNPFRARAYHNAARVVEKLPEDAGTMQASGTLAKVPGLGKEMLGHVREYLATGRLTILDELTASIVPGLIDMLRIPGLGPKRIRLLHEKLGVATLEELAEACRTDKVAAVSGFGAKTQANILKGIDFVTAQQSLFNYDTAAELAEVMIAQVRALPGVIRAEIGGSLRRRKETVHDLDGVASVATEDERPVLMAAFVALPQVRSVAAHGDTKSTVVLDGGLAMDLRVVTDDEFAAALHHFTGSREHHIALRGMALDRGIKINEYGLWRGTERLPIHTEADVYATLDMAYIEPELREDMGEIAAAQTGTLPRLLVESDIQGVLHCHSTWSDG
;
A
#
# COMPACT_ATOMS: atom_id res chain seq x y z
N MET A 1 5.57 7.04 -16.09
CA MET A 1 5.30 6.96 -14.63
C MET A 1 5.42 8.33 -13.98
N GLU A 2 6.39 9.16 -14.38
CA GLU A 2 6.66 10.47 -13.78
C GLU A 2 5.50 11.47 -13.95
N ASN A 3 4.85 11.51 -15.14
CA ASN A 3 3.67 12.35 -15.38
C ASN A 3 2.52 12.09 -14.39
N ALA A 4 2.28 10.82 -14.03
CA ALA A 4 1.23 10.45 -13.09
C ALA A 4 1.53 10.95 -11.67
N LEU A 5 2.80 10.94 -11.27
CA LEU A 5 3.24 11.46 -9.97
C LEU A 5 3.10 12.99 -9.90
N ILE A 6 3.53 13.71 -10.96
CA ILE A 6 3.36 15.17 -11.05
C ILE A 6 1.88 15.54 -11.06
N ALA A 7 1.08 14.85 -11.88
CA ALA A 7 -0.36 15.09 -11.94
C ALA A 7 -1.02 14.85 -10.58
N ARG A 8 -0.61 13.79 -9.86
CA ARG A 8 -1.10 13.52 -8.51
C ARG A 8 -0.74 14.63 -7.53
N ALA A 9 0.51 15.08 -7.52
CA ALA A 9 0.94 16.17 -6.65
C ALA A 9 0.17 17.48 -6.92
N LEU A 10 -0.08 17.81 -8.19
CA LEU A 10 -0.90 18.98 -8.57
C LEU A 10 -2.37 18.81 -8.17
N GLU A 11 -2.92 17.60 -8.29
CA GLU A 11 -4.29 17.27 -7.86
C GLU A 11 -4.44 17.41 -6.34
N ASP A 12 -3.44 16.96 -5.58
CA ASP A 12 -3.39 17.08 -4.12
C ASP A 12 -3.33 18.56 -3.71
N VAL A 13 -2.52 19.40 -4.39
CA VAL A 13 -2.51 20.86 -4.17
C VAL A 13 -3.90 21.47 -4.40
N GLY A 14 -4.56 21.15 -5.53
CA GLY A 14 -5.90 21.63 -5.82
C GLY A 14 -6.91 21.27 -4.72
N THR A 15 -6.84 20.01 -4.26
CA THR A 15 -7.68 19.48 -3.18
C THR A 15 -7.46 20.20 -1.85
N LEU A 16 -6.21 20.46 -1.48
CA LEU A 16 -5.89 21.20 -0.25
C LEU A 16 -6.31 22.67 -0.31
N ILE A 17 -6.19 23.33 -1.48
CA ILE A 17 -6.72 24.69 -1.68
C ILE A 17 -8.24 24.73 -1.47
N GLU A 18 -8.99 23.74 -2.00
CA GLU A 18 -10.43 23.65 -1.74
C GLU A 18 -10.75 23.42 -0.25
N LEU A 19 -9.95 22.59 0.42
CA LEU A 19 -10.07 22.29 1.84
C LEU A 19 -9.74 23.49 2.74
N ALA A 20 -8.86 24.38 2.29
CA ALA A 20 -8.48 25.61 3.00
C ALA A 20 -9.44 26.80 2.75
N GLU A 21 -10.49 26.64 1.94
CA GLU A 21 -11.34 27.75 1.45
C GLU A 21 -10.59 28.85 0.68
N ASP A 22 -9.45 28.50 0.08
CA ASP A 22 -8.73 29.44 -0.76
C ASP A 22 -9.39 29.54 -2.17
N ASN A 23 -8.90 30.45 -2.99
CA ASN A 23 -9.50 30.89 -4.24
C ASN A 23 -9.94 29.70 -5.15
N PRO A 24 -11.26 29.52 -5.42
CA PRO A 24 -11.78 28.42 -6.24
C PRO A 24 -11.28 28.43 -7.70
N PHE A 25 -10.83 29.57 -8.21
CA PHE A 25 -10.18 29.64 -9.53
C PHE A 25 -8.77 29.05 -9.48
N ARG A 26 -8.05 29.24 -8.36
CA ARG A 26 -6.72 28.68 -8.12
C ARG A 26 -6.79 27.16 -8.01
N ALA A 27 -7.69 26.62 -7.18
CA ALA A 27 -7.90 25.17 -7.09
C ALA A 27 -8.20 24.53 -8.46
N ARG A 28 -9.12 25.14 -9.23
CA ARG A 28 -9.45 24.68 -10.59
C ARG A 28 -8.27 24.74 -11.55
N ALA A 29 -7.38 25.72 -11.42
CA ALA A 29 -6.17 25.79 -12.23
C ALA A 29 -5.26 24.58 -11.97
N TYR A 30 -5.07 24.19 -10.71
CA TYR A 30 -4.30 22.99 -10.33
C TYR A 30 -4.94 21.70 -10.84
N HIS A 31 -6.25 21.50 -10.64
CA HIS A 31 -6.96 20.33 -11.18
C HIS A 31 -6.92 20.25 -12.71
N ASN A 32 -6.99 21.39 -13.39
CA ASN A 32 -6.85 21.44 -14.84
C ASN A 32 -5.42 21.09 -15.26
N ALA A 33 -4.40 21.62 -14.56
CA ALA A 33 -3.00 21.31 -14.82
C ALA A 33 -2.71 19.83 -14.59
N ALA A 34 -3.22 19.22 -13.52
CA ALA A 34 -3.11 17.79 -13.24
C ALA A 34 -3.63 16.95 -14.42
N ARG A 35 -4.85 17.23 -14.90
CA ARG A 35 -5.44 16.54 -16.07
C ARG A 35 -4.65 16.75 -17.35
N VAL A 36 -4.03 17.92 -17.53
CA VAL A 36 -3.19 18.20 -18.69
C VAL A 36 -1.89 17.40 -18.62
N VAL A 37 -1.22 17.39 -17.46
CA VAL A 37 0.04 16.65 -17.24
C VAL A 37 -0.18 15.14 -17.38
N GLU A 38 -1.26 14.61 -16.83
CA GLU A 38 -1.61 13.20 -16.92
C GLU A 38 -1.78 12.73 -18.37
N LYS A 39 -2.29 13.61 -19.25
CA LYS A 39 -2.58 13.32 -20.67
C LYS A 39 -1.48 13.74 -21.62
N LEU A 40 -0.30 14.11 -21.13
CA LEU A 40 0.81 14.46 -22.00
C LEU A 40 1.19 13.26 -22.89
N PRO A 41 1.46 13.49 -24.19
CA PRO A 41 1.81 12.42 -25.12
C PRO A 41 3.20 11.83 -24.86
N GLU A 42 4.05 12.58 -24.16
CA GLU A 42 5.42 12.23 -23.83
C GLU A 42 5.69 12.51 -22.34
N ASP A 43 6.80 11.97 -21.84
CA ASP A 43 7.25 12.21 -20.48
C ASP A 43 7.58 13.71 -20.24
N ALA A 44 7.12 14.26 -19.11
CA ALA A 44 7.24 15.67 -18.79
C ALA A 44 8.70 16.12 -18.67
N GLY A 45 9.60 15.26 -18.17
CA GLY A 45 11.04 15.52 -18.14
C GLY A 45 11.63 15.63 -19.54
N THR A 46 11.21 14.74 -20.44
CA THR A 46 11.62 14.76 -21.86
C THR A 46 11.10 16.00 -22.60
N MET A 47 9.83 16.36 -22.37
CA MET A 47 9.24 17.58 -22.91
C MET A 47 9.88 18.85 -22.33
N GLN A 48 10.33 18.81 -21.07
CA GLN A 48 11.04 19.91 -20.43
C GLN A 48 12.44 20.09 -21.03
N ALA A 49 13.18 19.00 -21.28
CA ALA A 49 14.51 19.05 -21.91
C ALA A 49 14.46 19.57 -23.36
N SER A 50 13.42 19.20 -24.11
CA SER A 50 13.19 19.66 -25.49
C SER A 50 12.51 21.04 -25.58
N GLY A 51 12.10 21.62 -24.45
CA GLY A 51 11.42 22.92 -24.38
C GLY A 51 9.97 22.91 -24.88
N THR A 52 9.42 21.74 -25.22
CA THR A 52 8.03 21.59 -25.71
C THR A 52 7.00 21.67 -24.59
N LEU A 53 7.38 21.34 -23.34
CA LEU A 53 6.48 21.42 -22.17
C LEU A 53 5.92 22.83 -21.95
N ALA A 54 6.72 23.87 -22.22
CA ALA A 54 6.31 25.27 -22.07
C ALA A 54 5.22 25.70 -23.07
N LYS A 55 4.98 24.90 -24.11
CA LYS A 55 4.00 25.19 -25.18
C LYS A 55 2.67 24.45 -24.96
N VAL A 56 2.57 23.64 -23.90
CA VAL A 56 1.38 22.84 -23.64
C VAL A 56 0.20 23.73 -23.22
N PRO A 57 -0.92 23.73 -23.98
CA PRO A 57 -2.11 24.47 -23.60
C PRO A 57 -2.66 23.99 -22.24
N GLY A 58 -2.96 24.94 -21.35
CA GLY A 58 -3.46 24.63 -20.00
C GLY A 58 -2.38 24.63 -18.91
N LEU A 59 -1.10 24.66 -19.27
CA LEU A 59 0.01 24.91 -18.33
C LEU A 59 0.47 26.37 -18.40
N GLY A 60 -0.18 27.23 -17.60
CA GLY A 60 0.25 28.62 -17.42
C GLY A 60 1.61 28.74 -16.73
N LYS A 61 2.18 29.96 -16.69
CA LYS A 61 3.52 30.23 -16.13
C LYS A 61 3.72 29.68 -14.72
N GLU A 62 2.72 29.80 -13.85
CA GLU A 62 2.74 29.29 -12.47
C GLU A 62 2.75 27.76 -12.43
N MET A 63 1.79 27.10 -13.10
CA MET A 63 1.70 25.64 -13.15
C MET A 63 2.95 25.00 -13.76
N LEU A 64 3.47 25.60 -14.83
CA LEU A 64 4.73 25.18 -15.45
C LEU A 64 5.92 25.33 -14.49
N GLY A 65 5.92 26.36 -13.64
CA GLY A 65 6.89 26.53 -12.58
C GLY A 65 6.88 25.36 -11.60
N HIS A 66 5.70 24.97 -11.12
CA HIS A 66 5.55 23.85 -10.18
C HIS A 66 5.88 22.49 -10.82
N VAL A 67 5.49 22.26 -12.07
CA VAL A 67 5.90 21.03 -12.78
C VAL A 67 7.43 20.93 -12.84
N ARG A 68 8.13 22.03 -13.13
CA ARG A 68 9.60 22.06 -13.16
C ARG A 68 10.23 21.86 -11.78
N GLU A 69 9.64 22.45 -10.76
CA GLU A 69 10.06 22.25 -9.36
C GLU A 69 9.99 20.76 -8.98
N TYR A 70 8.87 20.10 -9.29
CA TYR A 70 8.70 18.68 -9.03
C TYR A 70 9.70 17.82 -9.82
N LEU A 71 9.92 18.11 -11.10
CA LEU A 71 10.91 17.41 -11.92
C LEU A 71 12.34 17.56 -11.35
N ALA A 72 12.66 18.69 -10.74
CA ALA A 72 13.99 18.96 -10.20
C ALA A 72 14.23 18.37 -8.80
N THR A 73 13.18 18.31 -7.98
CA THR A 73 13.31 18.03 -6.53
C THR A 73 12.52 16.80 -6.05
N GLY A 74 11.60 16.30 -6.88
CA GLY A 74 10.62 15.29 -6.49
C GLY A 74 9.54 15.79 -5.52
N ARG A 75 9.45 17.10 -5.27
CA ARG A 75 8.54 17.72 -4.28
C ARG A 75 7.92 19.02 -4.80
N LEU A 76 6.84 19.47 -4.16
CA LEU A 76 6.23 20.78 -4.37
C LEU A 76 6.19 21.55 -3.05
N THR A 77 6.90 22.67 -2.97
CA THR A 77 6.93 23.52 -1.77
C THR A 77 5.54 23.99 -1.37
N ILE A 78 4.69 24.35 -2.35
CA ILE A 78 3.31 24.76 -2.09
C ILE A 78 2.46 23.64 -1.46
N LEU A 79 2.73 22.38 -1.80
CA LEU A 79 2.01 21.25 -1.21
C LEU A 79 2.38 21.10 0.27
N ASP A 80 3.67 21.24 0.59
CA ASP A 80 4.17 21.22 1.97
C ASP A 80 3.61 22.38 2.80
N GLU A 81 3.60 23.60 2.24
CA GLU A 81 3.04 24.80 2.89
C GLU A 81 1.55 24.67 3.17
N LEU A 82 0.76 24.19 2.19
CA LEU A 82 -0.68 23.98 2.37
C LEU A 82 -0.96 22.90 3.40
N THR A 83 -0.22 21.79 3.37
CA THR A 83 -0.34 20.71 4.35
C THR A 83 -0.10 21.21 5.77
N ALA A 84 0.93 22.04 5.97
CA ALA A 84 1.24 22.64 7.27
C ALA A 84 0.19 23.67 7.75
N SER A 85 -0.56 24.28 6.82
CA SER A 85 -1.57 25.29 7.13
C SER A 85 -2.95 24.73 7.53
N ILE A 86 -3.20 23.44 7.27
CA ILE A 86 -4.49 22.79 7.48
C ILE A 86 -4.41 21.88 8.72
N VAL A 87 -5.49 21.80 9.49
CA VAL A 87 -5.60 20.88 10.63
C VAL A 87 -5.42 19.44 10.14
N PRO A 88 -4.46 18.66 10.68
CA PRO A 88 -4.12 17.33 10.17
C PRO A 88 -5.31 16.39 9.99
N GLY A 89 -6.23 16.35 10.96
CA GLY A 89 -7.39 15.45 10.88
C GLY A 89 -8.40 15.79 9.77
N LEU A 90 -8.41 17.02 9.23
CA LEU A 90 -9.19 17.34 8.03
C LEU A 90 -8.57 16.75 6.76
N ILE A 91 -7.24 16.65 6.74
CA ILE A 91 -6.52 15.97 5.66
C ILE A 91 -6.78 14.46 5.74
N ASP A 92 -6.79 13.87 6.95
CA ASP A 92 -7.15 12.46 7.15
C ASP A 92 -8.56 12.14 6.65
N MET A 93 -9.52 13.05 6.84
CA MET A 93 -10.88 12.89 6.33
C MET A 93 -10.98 12.81 4.80
N LEU A 94 -10.01 13.35 4.04
CA LEU A 94 -9.98 13.21 2.57
C LEU A 94 -9.84 11.75 2.12
N ARG A 95 -9.36 10.87 3.01
CA ARG A 95 -9.21 9.44 2.75
C ARG A 95 -10.54 8.70 2.81
N ILE A 96 -11.58 9.28 3.41
CA ILE A 96 -12.90 8.68 3.53
C ILE A 96 -13.56 8.67 2.14
N PRO A 97 -13.86 7.49 1.56
CA PRO A 97 -14.44 7.42 0.23
C PRO A 97 -15.76 8.19 0.11
N GLY A 98 -15.84 9.07 -0.89
CA GLY A 98 -17.03 9.89 -1.14
C GLY A 98 -17.16 11.14 -0.26
N LEU A 99 -16.19 11.43 0.59
CA LEU A 99 -16.14 12.64 1.42
C LEU A 99 -15.08 13.63 0.87
N GLY A 100 -15.50 14.54 -0.01
CA GLY A 100 -14.61 15.54 -0.62
C GLY A 100 -14.41 16.81 0.23
N PRO A 101 -13.45 17.68 -0.14
CA PRO A 101 -13.02 18.86 0.63
C PRO A 101 -14.16 19.76 1.13
N LYS A 102 -15.10 20.09 0.24
CA LYS A 102 -16.26 20.95 0.57
C LYS A 102 -17.15 20.36 1.65
N ARG A 103 -17.30 19.03 1.65
CA ARG A 103 -18.11 18.32 2.63
C ARG A 103 -17.40 18.25 3.98
N ILE A 104 -16.10 17.94 3.97
CA ILE A 104 -15.24 17.92 5.17
C ILE A 104 -15.31 19.27 5.88
N ARG A 105 -15.10 20.35 5.12
CA ARG A 105 -15.21 21.72 5.64
C ARG A 105 -16.57 22.00 6.25
N LEU A 106 -17.65 21.70 5.55
CA LEU A 106 -19.00 21.97 6.05
C LEU A 106 -19.27 21.23 7.37
N LEU A 107 -18.73 20.02 7.54
CA LEU A 107 -18.81 19.29 8.80
C LEU A 107 -17.95 19.95 9.89
N HIS A 108 -16.71 20.35 9.58
CA HIS A 108 -15.86 21.08 10.52
C HIS A 108 -16.49 22.41 10.96
N GLU A 109 -17.03 23.21 10.05
CA GLU A 109 -17.67 24.49 10.34
C GLU A 109 -18.95 24.35 11.16
N LYS A 110 -19.77 23.31 10.91
CA LYS A 110 -21.07 23.13 11.58
C LYS A 110 -20.98 22.36 12.89
N LEU A 111 -20.07 21.39 12.97
CA LEU A 111 -19.98 20.46 14.09
C LEU A 111 -18.69 20.59 14.90
N GLY A 112 -17.70 21.36 14.41
CA GLY A 112 -16.41 21.52 15.07
C GLY A 112 -15.52 20.29 15.02
N VAL A 113 -15.82 19.31 14.15
CA VAL A 113 -15.08 18.06 14.05
C VAL A 113 -13.74 18.27 13.34
N ALA A 114 -12.65 17.99 14.03
CA ALA A 114 -11.28 18.18 13.56
C ALA A 114 -10.51 16.86 13.40
N THR A 115 -11.04 15.75 13.92
CA THR A 115 -10.41 14.40 13.88
C THR A 115 -11.38 13.33 13.36
N LEU A 116 -10.85 12.19 12.91
CA LEU A 116 -11.66 11.05 12.46
C LEU A 116 -12.54 10.51 13.61
N GLU A 117 -12.04 10.50 14.83
CA GLU A 117 -12.74 10.07 16.04
C GLU A 117 -13.92 10.98 16.35
N GLU A 118 -13.72 12.30 16.33
CA GLU A 118 -14.79 13.29 16.53
C GLU A 118 -15.85 13.20 15.44
N LEU A 119 -15.45 12.97 14.19
CA LEU A 119 -16.38 12.75 13.09
C LEU A 119 -17.17 11.45 13.26
N ALA A 120 -16.52 10.36 13.68
CA ALA A 120 -17.18 9.10 13.97
C ALA A 120 -18.21 9.25 15.09
N GLU A 121 -17.88 9.98 16.15
CA GLU A 121 -18.80 10.26 17.25
C GLU A 121 -19.97 11.14 16.82
N ALA A 122 -19.72 12.15 15.96
CA ALA A 122 -20.77 12.94 15.36
C ALA A 122 -21.70 12.11 14.46
N CYS A 123 -21.18 11.06 13.80
CA CYS A 123 -22.01 10.10 13.07
C CYS A 123 -22.82 9.22 14.02
N ARG A 124 -22.24 8.70 15.11
CA ARG A 124 -22.94 7.83 16.07
C ARG A 124 -24.05 8.54 16.84
N THR A 125 -23.89 9.85 17.05
CA THR A 125 -24.86 10.71 17.74
C THR A 125 -25.84 11.41 16.78
N ASP A 126 -25.91 10.97 15.51
CA ASP A 126 -26.79 11.50 14.47
C ASP A 126 -26.63 13.00 14.15
N LYS A 127 -25.55 13.62 14.62
CA LYS A 127 -25.26 15.04 14.36
C LYS A 127 -24.92 15.31 12.90
N VAL A 128 -24.25 14.36 12.24
CA VAL A 128 -23.93 14.48 10.80
C VAL A 128 -25.20 14.45 9.97
N ALA A 129 -26.17 13.57 10.28
CA ALA A 129 -27.45 13.47 9.60
C ALA A 129 -28.29 14.75 9.67
N ALA A 130 -28.12 15.54 10.74
CA ALA A 130 -28.79 16.82 10.94
C ALA A 130 -28.19 17.96 10.10
N VAL A 131 -26.99 17.80 9.52
CA VAL A 131 -26.39 18.81 8.64
C VAL A 131 -27.01 18.73 7.25
N SER A 132 -27.44 19.88 6.72
CA SER A 132 -27.99 19.98 5.36
C SER A 132 -27.03 19.37 4.33
N GLY A 133 -27.52 18.40 3.55
CA GLY A 133 -26.72 17.65 2.56
C GLY A 133 -26.10 16.33 3.06
N PHE A 134 -26.29 15.96 4.34
CA PHE A 134 -25.67 14.77 4.97
C PHE A 134 -26.66 13.77 5.56
N GLY A 135 -27.85 13.60 4.99
CA GLY A 135 -28.88 12.70 5.52
C GLY A 135 -28.40 11.27 5.85
N ALA A 136 -29.22 10.51 6.58
CA ALA A 136 -28.85 9.24 7.23
C ALA A 136 -28.00 8.26 6.39
N LYS A 137 -28.31 8.09 5.09
CA LYS A 137 -27.52 7.23 4.20
C LYS A 137 -26.08 7.72 4.03
N THR A 138 -25.87 9.02 3.89
CA THR A 138 -24.52 9.58 3.78
C THR A 138 -23.77 9.45 5.09
N GLN A 139 -24.41 9.71 6.24
CA GLN A 139 -23.79 9.47 7.54
C GLN A 139 -23.32 8.02 7.69
N ALA A 140 -24.17 7.04 7.35
CA ALA A 140 -23.80 5.63 7.40
C ALA A 140 -22.60 5.30 6.50
N ASN A 141 -22.54 5.88 5.29
CA ASN A 141 -21.40 5.72 4.38
C ASN A 141 -20.12 6.37 4.93
N ILE A 142 -20.24 7.54 5.55
CA ILE A 142 -19.10 8.23 6.19
C ILE A 142 -18.58 7.37 7.34
N LEU A 143 -19.45 6.89 8.23
CA LEU A 143 -19.05 6.03 9.35
C LEU A 143 -18.35 4.76 8.87
N LYS A 144 -18.92 4.08 7.86
CA LYS A 144 -18.30 2.90 7.23
C LYS A 144 -16.94 3.24 6.60
N GLY A 145 -16.81 4.41 5.98
CA GLY A 145 -15.56 4.89 5.41
C GLY A 145 -14.52 5.23 6.47
N ILE A 146 -14.92 5.74 7.63
CA ILE A 146 -14.03 5.97 8.77
C ILE A 146 -13.52 4.64 9.30
N ASP A 147 -14.41 3.67 9.56
CA ASP A 147 -14.01 2.34 10.02
C ASP A 147 -12.96 1.71 9.09
N PHE A 148 -13.10 1.91 7.78
CA PHE A 148 -12.14 1.48 6.77
C PHE A 148 -10.79 2.22 6.87
N VAL A 149 -10.80 3.55 6.98
CA VAL A 149 -9.57 4.36 7.07
C VAL A 149 -8.83 4.09 8.38
N THR A 150 -9.54 3.97 9.50
CA THR A 150 -8.97 3.67 10.82
C THR A 150 -8.39 2.26 10.88
N ALA A 151 -9.06 1.28 10.26
CA ALA A 151 -8.50 -0.07 10.08
C ALA A 151 -7.17 -0.04 9.30
N GLN A 152 -7.04 0.84 8.29
CA GLN A 152 -5.81 1.02 7.52
C GLN A 152 -4.72 1.86 8.23
N GLN A 153 -5.06 2.68 9.23
CA GLN A 153 -4.09 3.51 9.96
C GLN A 153 -3.51 2.83 11.20
N SER A 154 -4.07 1.69 11.62
CA SER A 154 -3.63 1.00 12.82
C SER A 154 -2.35 0.23 12.53
N LEU A 155 -1.28 0.55 13.26
CA LEU A 155 -0.13 -0.34 13.38
C LEU A 155 -0.48 -1.44 14.38
N PHE A 156 -0.27 -2.68 13.99
CA PHE A 156 -0.46 -3.85 14.84
C PHE A 156 0.90 -4.39 15.23
N ASN A 157 1.06 -4.74 16.51
CA ASN A 157 2.26 -5.42 16.96
C ASN A 157 2.38 -6.78 16.26
N TYR A 158 3.63 -7.17 16.00
CA TYR A 158 3.97 -8.42 15.33
C TYR A 158 3.27 -9.64 15.94
N ASP A 159 3.25 -9.77 17.27
CA ASP A 159 2.67 -10.91 17.99
C ASP A 159 1.18 -11.08 17.69
N THR A 160 0.42 -9.99 17.84
CA THR A 160 -1.02 -9.96 17.59
C THR A 160 -1.33 -10.27 16.13
N ALA A 161 -0.56 -9.68 15.21
CA ALA A 161 -0.73 -9.90 13.79
C ALA A 161 -0.33 -11.33 13.36
N ALA A 162 0.74 -11.88 13.92
CA ALA A 162 1.25 -13.21 13.61
C ALA A 162 0.28 -14.32 14.03
N GLU A 163 -0.32 -14.22 15.22
CA GLU A 163 -1.35 -15.16 15.69
C GLU A 163 -2.54 -15.20 14.72
N LEU A 164 -3.05 -14.03 14.33
CA LEU A 164 -4.17 -13.93 13.40
C LEU A 164 -3.79 -14.40 11.99
N ALA A 165 -2.60 -14.07 11.52
CA ALA A 165 -2.09 -14.51 10.23
C ALA A 165 -1.96 -16.04 10.14
N GLU A 166 -1.47 -16.69 11.20
CA GLU A 166 -1.36 -18.15 11.23
C GLU A 166 -2.73 -18.82 11.14
N VAL A 167 -3.73 -18.30 11.86
CA VAL A 167 -5.12 -18.79 11.78
C VAL A 167 -5.67 -18.61 10.36
N MET A 168 -5.50 -17.42 9.79
CA MET A 168 -6.01 -17.12 8.45
C MET A 168 -5.35 -17.97 7.37
N ILE A 169 -4.03 -18.07 7.36
CA ILE A 169 -3.32 -18.82 6.33
C ILE A 169 -3.57 -20.32 6.45
N ALA A 170 -3.73 -20.86 7.67
CA ALA A 170 -4.13 -22.25 7.88
C ALA A 170 -5.52 -22.54 7.29
N GLN A 171 -6.47 -21.62 7.43
CA GLN A 171 -7.78 -21.76 6.80
C GLN A 171 -7.70 -21.67 5.28
N VAL A 172 -6.90 -20.74 4.73
CA VAL A 172 -6.68 -20.64 3.29
C VAL A 172 -6.07 -21.94 2.75
N ARG A 173 -5.05 -22.50 3.42
CA ARG A 173 -4.44 -23.80 3.06
C ARG A 173 -5.47 -24.94 3.05
N ALA A 174 -6.50 -24.87 3.88
CA ALA A 174 -7.56 -25.88 3.96
C ALA A 174 -8.68 -25.70 2.91
N LEU A 175 -8.69 -24.61 2.15
CA LEU A 175 -9.70 -24.39 1.11
C LEU A 175 -9.50 -25.35 -0.08
N PRO A 176 -10.59 -25.88 -0.68
CA PRO A 176 -10.49 -26.72 -1.87
C PRO A 176 -9.80 -26.00 -3.03
N GLY A 177 -8.88 -26.69 -3.71
CA GLY A 177 -8.13 -26.17 -4.86
C GLY A 177 -6.83 -25.44 -4.51
N VAL A 178 -6.59 -25.13 -3.22
CA VAL A 178 -5.33 -24.53 -2.78
C VAL A 178 -4.21 -25.58 -2.79
N ILE A 179 -3.11 -25.27 -3.48
CA ILE A 179 -1.91 -26.11 -3.53
C ILE A 179 -0.91 -25.66 -2.46
N ARG A 180 -0.62 -24.35 -2.42
CA ARG A 180 0.22 -23.71 -1.40
C ARG A 180 -0.42 -22.41 -0.95
N ALA A 181 -0.19 -22.02 0.29
CA ALA A 181 -0.45 -20.66 0.73
C ALA A 181 0.55 -20.25 1.82
N GLU A 182 1.07 -19.04 1.71
CA GLU A 182 2.06 -18.47 2.63
C GLU A 182 1.74 -17.01 2.95
N ILE A 183 2.14 -16.59 4.15
CA ILE A 183 2.14 -15.19 4.54
C ILE A 183 3.36 -14.50 3.92
N GLY A 184 3.12 -13.36 3.30
CA GLY A 184 4.11 -12.42 2.77
C GLY A 184 4.20 -11.15 3.62
N GLY A 185 4.51 -10.05 2.96
CA GLY A 185 4.45 -8.73 3.56
C GLY A 185 5.51 -8.44 4.60
N SER A 186 5.29 -7.36 5.34
CA SER A 186 6.13 -6.94 6.46
C SER A 186 6.15 -7.97 7.60
N LEU A 187 5.05 -8.71 7.79
CA LEU A 187 4.97 -9.77 8.80
C LEU A 187 5.97 -10.90 8.51
N ARG A 188 6.08 -11.35 7.25
CA ARG A 188 7.06 -12.38 6.87
C ARG A 188 8.50 -11.92 7.07
N ARG A 189 8.77 -10.61 6.94
CA ARG A 189 10.07 -9.99 7.21
C ARG A 189 10.31 -9.68 8.69
N ARG A 190 9.39 -10.10 9.57
CA ARG A 190 9.47 -9.95 11.03
C ARG A 190 9.60 -8.49 11.50
N LYS A 191 8.94 -7.55 10.80
CA LYS A 191 8.81 -6.17 11.32
C LYS A 191 8.02 -6.18 12.63
N GLU A 192 8.48 -5.37 13.58
CA GLU A 192 7.93 -5.23 14.92
C GLU A 192 6.47 -4.76 14.92
N THR A 193 6.11 -3.97 13.90
CA THR A 193 4.74 -3.51 13.65
C THR A 193 4.38 -3.69 12.18
N VAL A 194 3.13 -4.04 11.91
CA VAL A 194 2.58 -4.23 10.56
C VAL A 194 1.31 -3.40 10.37
N HIS A 195 1.02 -3.01 9.14
CA HIS A 195 -0.22 -2.30 8.79
C HIS A 195 -1.35 -3.27 8.42
N ASP A 196 -0.99 -4.34 7.72
CA ASP A 196 -1.87 -5.35 7.17
C ASP A 196 -1.15 -6.70 7.10
N LEU A 197 -1.91 -7.72 6.71
CA LEU A 197 -1.42 -9.05 6.40
C LEU A 197 -1.44 -9.26 4.89
N ASP A 198 -0.35 -9.75 4.33
CA ASP A 198 -0.28 -10.17 2.94
C ASP A 198 -0.28 -11.70 2.87
N GLY A 199 -1.19 -12.29 2.12
CA GLY A 199 -1.22 -13.71 1.81
C GLY A 199 -1.04 -13.96 0.32
N VAL A 200 -0.31 -15.03 -0.02
CA VAL A 200 -0.22 -15.55 -1.38
C VAL A 200 -0.68 -17.00 -1.36
N ALA A 201 -1.60 -17.37 -2.26
CA ALA A 201 -2.05 -18.73 -2.46
C ALA A 201 -1.90 -19.16 -3.93
N SER A 202 -1.67 -20.45 -4.17
CA SER A 202 -1.64 -21.02 -5.51
C SER A 202 -2.79 -21.99 -5.76
N VAL A 203 -3.24 -22.00 -7.02
CA VAL A 203 -4.19 -22.95 -7.59
C VAL A 203 -3.60 -23.64 -8.82
N ALA A 204 -4.20 -24.74 -9.25
CA ALA A 204 -3.72 -25.46 -10.44
C ALA A 204 -4.02 -24.69 -11.73
N THR A 205 -5.19 -24.06 -11.82
CA THR A 205 -5.64 -23.34 -13.01
C THR A 205 -6.25 -21.97 -12.66
N GLU A 206 -6.19 -21.01 -13.59
CA GLU A 206 -6.74 -19.67 -13.37
C GLU A 206 -8.25 -19.67 -13.11
N ASP A 207 -8.97 -20.65 -13.64
CA ASP A 207 -10.43 -20.79 -13.50
C ASP A 207 -10.86 -21.12 -12.06
N GLU A 208 -9.94 -21.60 -11.22
CA GLU A 208 -10.19 -21.90 -9.80
C GLU A 208 -10.10 -20.66 -8.90
N ARG A 209 -9.47 -19.58 -9.37
CA ARG A 209 -9.23 -18.37 -8.57
C ARG A 209 -10.53 -17.75 -8.02
N PRO A 210 -11.62 -17.59 -8.80
CA PRO A 210 -12.86 -17.02 -8.28
C PRO A 210 -13.49 -17.84 -7.16
N VAL A 211 -13.40 -19.18 -7.23
CA VAL A 211 -13.97 -20.09 -6.22
C VAL A 211 -13.20 -19.95 -4.90
N LEU A 212 -11.87 -19.93 -4.96
CA LEU A 212 -11.02 -19.70 -3.79
C LEU A 212 -11.31 -18.33 -3.19
N MET A 213 -11.36 -17.26 -4.00
CA MET A 213 -11.61 -15.91 -3.52
C MET A 213 -12.97 -15.78 -2.85
N ALA A 214 -14.01 -16.40 -3.41
CA ALA A 214 -15.34 -16.43 -2.79
C ALA A 214 -15.33 -17.14 -1.44
N ALA A 215 -14.57 -18.24 -1.31
CA ALA A 215 -14.43 -18.95 -0.05
C ALA A 215 -13.60 -18.16 0.99
N PHE A 216 -12.53 -17.50 0.56
CA PHE A 216 -11.69 -16.65 1.42
C PHE A 216 -12.48 -15.51 2.05
N VAL A 217 -13.25 -14.76 1.27
CA VAL A 217 -14.05 -13.62 1.79
C VAL A 217 -15.21 -14.06 2.67
N ALA A 218 -15.53 -15.37 2.69
CA ALA A 218 -16.58 -15.96 3.51
C ALA A 218 -16.04 -16.67 4.78
N LEU A 219 -14.73 -16.60 5.05
CA LEU A 219 -14.15 -17.19 6.25
C LEU A 219 -14.72 -16.54 7.53
N PRO A 220 -14.88 -17.29 8.63
CA PRO A 220 -15.58 -16.81 9.81
C PRO A 220 -14.89 -15.62 10.53
N GLN A 221 -13.59 -15.46 10.35
CA GLN A 221 -12.77 -14.36 10.88
C GLN A 221 -12.95 -13.07 10.08
N VAL A 222 -13.57 -13.14 8.90
CA VAL A 222 -13.81 -11.97 8.04
C VAL A 222 -15.00 -11.20 8.60
N ARG A 223 -14.71 -10.02 9.12
CA ARG A 223 -15.73 -9.08 9.61
C ARG A 223 -16.38 -8.33 8.47
N SER A 224 -15.58 -7.89 7.50
CA SER A 224 -16.09 -7.20 6.31
C SER A 224 -15.16 -7.33 5.12
N VAL A 225 -15.72 -7.18 3.91
CA VAL A 225 -14.97 -7.24 2.65
C VAL A 225 -14.73 -5.82 2.16
N ALA A 226 -13.46 -5.43 2.03
CA ALA A 226 -13.06 -4.13 1.52
C ALA A 226 -12.95 -4.11 0.00
N ALA A 227 -12.40 -5.18 -0.58
CA ALA A 227 -12.30 -5.38 -2.02
C ALA A 227 -12.44 -6.87 -2.36
N HIS A 228 -13.07 -7.18 -3.49
CA HIS A 228 -13.22 -8.55 -3.96
C HIS A 228 -13.01 -8.61 -5.46
N GLY A 229 -12.14 -9.51 -5.89
CA GLY A 229 -11.84 -9.77 -7.29
C GLY A 229 -11.17 -11.13 -7.43
N ASP A 230 -11.06 -11.60 -8.67
CA ASP A 230 -10.65 -12.97 -8.96
C ASP A 230 -9.19 -13.24 -8.59
N THR A 231 -8.30 -12.25 -8.72
CA THR A 231 -6.85 -12.42 -8.45
C THR A 231 -6.38 -11.72 -7.17
N LYS A 232 -7.17 -10.77 -6.66
CA LYS A 232 -6.93 -10.12 -5.36
C LYS A 232 -8.24 -9.87 -4.63
N SER A 233 -8.30 -10.21 -3.35
CA SER A 233 -9.33 -9.74 -2.42
C SER A 233 -8.69 -9.14 -1.17
N THR A 234 -9.38 -8.18 -0.56
CA THR A 234 -9.00 -7.52 0.69
C THR A 234 -10.15 -7.67 1.69
N VAL A 235 -9.86 -8.25 2.84
CA VAL A 235 -10.81 -8.42 3.94
C VAL A 235 -10.35 -7.64 5.17
N VAL A 236 -11.29 -7.24 6.00
CA VAL A 236 -11.03 -6.71 7.35
C VAL A 236 -11.44 -7.78 8.34
N LEU A 237 -10.50 -8.16 9.18
CA LEU A 237 -10.66 -9.19 10.19
C LEU A 237 -11.24 -8.62 11.49
N ASP A 238 -11.60 -9.49 12.41
CA ASP A 238 -11.87 -9.10 13.78
C ASP A 238 -10.65 -8.39 14.39
N GLY A 239 -10.89 -7.32 15.16
CA GLY A 239 -9.83 -6.43 15.65
C GLY A 239 -9.40 -5.33 14.67
N GLY A 240 -9.90 -5.34 13.43
CA GLY A 240 -9.68 -4.26 12.45
C GLY A 240 -8.43 -4.43 11.58
N LEU A 241 -7.64 -5.48 11.78
CA LEU A 241 -6.50 -5.79 10.92
C LEU A 241 -6.99 -6.22 9.53
N ALA A 242 -6.43 -5.62 8.48
CA ALA A 242 -6.75 -6.00 7.11
C ALA A 242 -5.86 -7.17 6.64
N MET A 243 -6.41 -8.01 5.76
CA MET A 243 -5.64 -9.02 5.04
C MET A 243 -5.92 -8.94 3.54
N ASP A 244 -4.84 -8.80 2.78
CA ASP A 244 -4.81 -8.98 1.33
C ASP A 244 -4.51 -10.44 1.01
N LEU A 245 -5.30 -11.05 0.12
CA LEU A 245 -4.97 -12.35 -0.47
C LEU A 245 -4.77 -12.19 -1.98
N ARG A 246 -3.64 -12.71 -2.46
CA ARG A 246 -3.30 -12.85 -3.88
C ARG A 246 -3.38 -14.31 -4.27
N VAL A 247 -4.05 -14.60 -5.39
CA VAL A 247 -4.10 -15.97 -5.93
C VAL A 247 -3.42 -16.01 -7.29
N VAL A 248 -2.49 -16.93 -7.45
CA VAL A 248 -1.68 -17.14 -8.65
C VAL A 248 -1.71 -18.62 -9.06
N THR A 249 -1.18 -18.98 -10.22
CA THR A 249 -0.96 -20.41 -10.53
C THR A 249 0.25 -20.95 -9.76
N ASP A 250 0.36 -22.26 -9.58
CA ASP A 250 1.43 -22.83 -8.76
C ASP A 250 2.85 -22.60 -9.31
N ASP A 251 2.99 -22.49 -10.62
CA ASP A 251 4.25 -22.12 -11.28
C ASP A 251 4.64 -20.64 -11.08
N GLU A 252 3.68 -19.78 -10.73
CA GLU A 252 3.90 -18.36 -10.43
C GLU A 252 4.19 -18.12 -8.94
N PHE A 253 3.83 -19.07 -8.06
CA PHE A 253 3.82 -18.91 -6.61
C PHE A 253 5.15 -18.42 -6.03
N ALA A 254 6.29 -18.95 -6.49
CA ALA A 254 7.60 -18.55 -5.98
C ALA A 254 7.92 -17.08 -6.27
N ALA A 255 7.64 -16.60 -7.48
CA ALA A 255 7.80 -15.19 -7.82
C ALA A 255 6.77 -14.32 -7.11
N ALA A 256 5.53 -14.78 -6.98
CA ALA A 256 4.50 -14.04 -6.28
C ALA A 256 4.82 -13.90 -4.79
N LEU A 257 5.24 -14.97 -4.11
CA LEU A 257 5.63 -14.93 -2.72
C LEU A 257 6.84 -14.03 -2.51
N HIS A 258 7.89 -14.16 -3.33
CA HIS A 258 9.02 -13.21 -3.33
C HIS A 258 8.51 -11.79 -3.53
N HIS A 259 7.53 -11.63 -4.43
CA HIS A 259 7.03 -10.33 -4.79
C HIS A 259 6.34 -9.63 -3.60
N PHE A 260 5.34 -10.31 -3.05
CA PHE A 260 4.52 -9.80 -1.97
C PHE A 260 5.23 -9.87 -0.61
N THR A 261 6.38 -10.54 -0.50
CA THR A 261 7.26 -10.42 0.68
C THR A 261 7.96 -9.07 0.74
N GLY A 262 8.38 -8.51 -0.40
CA GLY A 262 9.15 -7.27 -0.43
C GLY A 262 10.50 -7.36 0.31
N SER A 263 11.01 -6.26 0.89
CA SER A 263 10.43 -4.91 0.87
C SER A 263 10.36 -4.32 -0.54
N ARG A 264 9.68 -3.18 -0.70
CA ARG A 264 9.65 -2.45 -1.97
C ARG A 264 11.06 -2.05 -2.40
N GLU A 265 11.88 -1.61 -1.44
CA GLU A 265 13.25 -1.16 -1.63
C GLU A 265 14.13 -2.33 -2.10
N HIS A 266 14.07 -3.47 -1.39
CA HIS A 266 14.77 -4.70 -1.78
C HIS A 266 14.45 -5.10 -3.22
N HIS A 267 13.18 -5.04 -3.58
CA HIS A 267 12.71 -5.33 -4.93
C HIS A 267 13.22 -4.38 -5.99
N ILE A 268 13.18 -3.08 -5.73
CA ILE A 268 13.66 -2.08 -6.68
C ILE A 268 15.13 -2.31 -6.96
N ALA A 269 15.94 -2.52 -5.91
CA ALA A 269 17.35 -2.80 -6.04
C ALA A 269 17.63 -4.12 -6.80
N LEU A 270 16.93 -5.21 -6.43
CA LEU A 270 17.07 -6.51 -7.09
C LEU A 270 16.67 -6.46 -8.57
N ARG A 271 15.56 -5.78 -8.89
CA ARG A 271 15.06 -5.62 -10.26
C ARG A 271 16.00 -4.76 -11.11
N GLY A 272 16.55 -3.69 -10.55
CA GLY A 272 17.55 -2.85 -11.23
C GLY A 272 18.75 -3.69 -11.67
N MET A 273 19.33 -4.44 -10.73
CA MET A 273 20.46 -5.32 -10.99
C MET A 273 20.14 -6.48 -11.95
N ALA A 274 18.95 -7.07 -11.86
CA ALA A 274 18.51 -8.09 -12.82
C ALA A 274 18.39 -7.53 -14.24
N LEU A 275 17.92 -6.28 -14.38
CA LEU A 275 17.78 -5.60 -15.66
C LEU A 275 19.14 -5.40 -16.35
N ASP A 276 20.19 -5.09 -15.59
CA ASP A 276 21.57 -4.97 -16.10
C ASP A 276 22.09 -6.30 -16.69
N ARG A 277 21.50 -7.43 -16.26
CA ARG A 277 21.77 -8.78 -16.79
C ARG A 277 20.78 -9.23 -17.86
N GLY A 278 19.90 -8.33 -18.33
CA GLY A 278 18.86 -8.62 -19.32
C GLY A 278 17.72 -9.49 -18.78
N ILE A 279 17.52 -9.52 -17.46
CA ILE A 279 16.48 -10.30 -16.79
C ILE A 279 15.41 -9.35 -16.24
N LYS A 280 14.16 -9.59 -16.58
CA LYS A 280 13.00 -8.91 -16.01
C LYS A 280 12.40 -9.77 -14.91
N ILE A 281 12.23 -9.21 -13.72
CA ILE A 281 11.52 -9.85 -12.60
C ILE A 281 10.19 -9.12 -12.39
N ASN A 282 9.10 -9.87 -12.22
CA ASN A 282 7.79 -9.38 -11.78
C ASN A 282 7.06 -10.44 -10.93
N GLU A 283 5.84 -10.16 -10.52
CA GLU A 283 5.03 -11.02 -9.64
C GLU A 283 4.66 -12.39 -10.22
N TYR A 284 4.77 -12.60 -11.53
CA TYR A 284 4.45 -13.87 -12.20
C TYR A 284 5.71 -14.70 -12.57
N GLY A 285 6.93 -14.16 -12.37
CA GLY A 285 8.14 -14.89 -12.77
C GLY A 285 9.38 -14.05 -13.08
N LEU A 286 10.31 -14.69 -13.79
CA LEU A 286 11.52 -14.09 -14.34
C LEU A 286 11.55 -14.34 -15.86
N TRP A 287 12.03 -13.35 -16.63
CA TRP A 287 12.13 -13.44 -18.09
C TRP A 287 13.46 -12.95 -18.61
N ARG A 288 13.97 -13.63 -19.63
CA ARG A 288 15.07 -13.15 -20.48
C ARG A 288 14.53 -12.92 -21.88
N GLY A 289 14.32 -11.65 -22.24
CA GLY A 289 13.54 -11.31 -23.44
C GLY A 289 12.10 -11.80 -23.31
N THR A 290 11.69 -12.74 -24.17
CA THR A 290 10.36 -13.37 -24.14
C THR A 290 10.34 -14.74 -23.46
N GLU A 291 11.50 -15.31 -23.16
CA GLU A 291 11.62 -16.62 -22.52
C GLU A 291 11.41 -16.50 -21.01
N ARG A 292 10.48 -17.28 -20.46
CA ARG A 292 10.28 -17.38 -19.01
C ARG A 292 11.32 -18.33 -18.43
N LEU A 293 12.05 -17.86 -17.43
CA LEU A 293 13.07 -18.65 -16.75
C LEU A 293 12.40 -19.59 -15.73
N PRO A 294 12.85 -20.84 -15.61
CA PRO A 294 12.27 -21.79 -14.67
C PRO A 294 12.62 -21.39 -13.24
N ILE A 295 11.58 -21.22 -12.42
CA ILE A 295 11.69 -21.01 -10.97
C ILE A 295 10.67 -21.90 -10.27
N HIS A 296 11.08 -22.56 -9.19
CA HIS A 296 10.21 -23.43 -8.39
C HIS A 296 10.13 -22.94 -6.93
N THR A 297 11.19 -22.29 -6.48
CA THR A 297 11.37 -21.75 -5.14
C THR A 297 11.86 -20.30 -5.22
N GLU A 298 11.74 -19.56 -4.12
CA GLU A 298 12.36 -18.23 -4.06
C GLU A 298 13.89 -18.28 -4.17
N ALA A 299 14.53 -19.39 -3.76
CA ALA A 299 15.97 -19.57 -3.91
C ALA A 299 16.39 -19.54 -5.39
N ASP A 300 15.55 -20.04 -6.29
CA ASP A 300 15.82 -20.02 -7.74
C ASP A 300 15.87 -18.59 -8.29
N VAL A 301 15.12 -17.65 -7.69
CA VAL A 301 15.14 -16.22 -8.07
C VAL A 301 16.54 -15.64 -7.85
N TYR A 302 17.15 -15.90 -6.69
CA TYR A 302 18.49 -15.43 -6.35
C TYR A 302 19.58 -16.23 -7.11
N ALA A 303 19.41 -17.54 -7.26
CA ALA A 303 20.35 -18.38 -8.00
C ALA A 303 20.45 -17.95 -9.48
N THR A 304 19.33 -17.53 -10.09
CA THR A 304 19.30 -16.97 -11.46
C THR A 304 20.15 -15.70 -11.60
N LEU A 305 20.43 -15.01 -10.50
CA LEU A 305 21.27 -13.82 -10.41
C LEU A 305 22.66 -14.11 -9.82
N ASP A 306 23.06 -15.39 -9.72
CA ASP A 306 24.31 -15.84 -9.11
C ASP A 306 24.49 -15.32 -7.67
N MET A 307 23.41 -15.32 -6.89
CA MET A 307 23.37 -14.84 -5.51
C MET A 307 22.97 -15.95 -4.54
N ALA A 308 23.49 -15.84 -3.31
CA ALA A 308 22.95 -16.61 -2.20
C ALA A 308 21.49 -16.22 -1.90
N TYR A 309 20.70 -17.17 -1.39
CA TYR A 309 19.34 -16.90 -0.93
C TYR A 309 19.34 -15.88 0.20
N ILE A 310 18.46 -14.89 0.13
CA ILE A 310 18.29 -13.85 1.13
C ILE A 310 17.02 -14.15 1.93
N GLU A 311 17.21 -14.44 3.22
CA GLU A 311 16.11 -14.66 4.15
C GLU A 311 15.19 -13.43 4.21
N PRO A 312 13.86 -13.60 4.33
CA PRO A 312 12.89 -12.50 4.35
C PRO A 312 13.24 -11.37 5.33
N GLU A 313 13.75 -11.70 6.51
CA GLU A 313 14.14 -10.77 7.58
C GLU A 313 15.21 -9.76 7.15
N LEU A 314 16.01 -10.08 6.13
CA LEU A 314 17.09 -9.22 5.65
C LEU A 314 16.67 -8.31 4.49
N ARG A 315 15.48 -8.51 3.90
CA ARG A 315 15.05 -7.86 2.65
C ARG A 315 14.55 -6.43 2.87
N GLU A 316 15.46 -5.54 3.27
CA GLU A 316 15.17 -4.13 3.56
C GLU A 316 16.09 -3.14 2.81
N ASP A 317 16.88 -3.59 1.84
CA ASP A 317 17.87 -2.78 1.10
C ASP A 317 18.90 -2.08 2.00
N MET A 318 19.44 -2.83 2.95
CA MET A 318 20.42 -2.38 3.95
C MET A 318 21.79 -3.05 3.77
N GLY A 319 22.05 -3.62 2.60
CA GLY A 319 23.32 -4.24 2.22
C GLY A 319 23.26 -5.75 1.97
N GLU A 320 22.10 -6.36 2.19
CA GLU A 320 21.84 -7.79 1.98
C GLU A 320 22.09 -8.24 0.53
N ILE A 321 21.79 -7.38 -0.46
CA ILE A 321 22.00 -7.69 -1.87
C ILE A 321 23.49 -7.80 -2.20
N ALA A 322 24.30 -6.83 -1.76
CA ALA A 322 25.74 -6.86 -1.94
C ALA A 322 26.38 -8.04 -1.19
N ALA A 323 25.90 -8.33 0.02
CA ALA A 323 26.36 -9.47 0.80
C ALA A 323 26.02 -10.80 0.11
N ALA A 324 24.84 -10.93 -0.48
CA ALA A 324 24.43 -12.14 -1.19
C ALA A 324 25.21 -12.39 -2.49
N GLN A 325 25.61 -11.33 -3.21
CA GLN A 325 26.48 -11.43 -4.39
C GLN A 325 27.90 -11.87 -4.05
N THR A 326 28.39 -11.48 -2.88
CA THR A 326 29.77 -11.77 -2.44
C THR A 326 29.86 -12.99 -1.53
N GLY A 327 28.73 -13.64 -1.22
CA GLY A 327 28.68 -14.78 -0.31
C GLY A 327 29.01 -14.42 1.14
N THR A 328 28.73 -13.19 1.56
CA THR A 328 29.04 -12.65 2.89
C THR A 328 27.80 -12.36 3.74
N LEU A 329 26.65 -12.97 3.39
CA LEU A 329 25.44 -12.88 4.21
C LEU A 329 25.70 -13.33 5.66
N PRO A 330 25.11 -12.65 6.65
CA PRO A 330 25.25 -13.06 8.04
C PRO A 330 24.52 -14.39 8.27
N ARG A 331 25.04 -15.19 9.21
CA ARG A 331 24.27 -16.30 9.77
C ARG A 331 23.21 -15.72 10.72
N LEU A 332 21.94 -15.98 10.44
CA LEU A 332 20.85 -15.63 11.33
C LEU A 332 20.76 -16.62 12.50
N LEU A 333 20.28 -16.13 13.64
CA LEU A 333 19.90 -16.96 14.77
C LEU A 333 18.64 -17.75 14.43
N VAL A 334 18.61 -19.01 14.83
CA VAL A 334 17.42 -19.87 14.73
C VAL A 334 16.95 -20.27 16.13
N GLU A 335 15.72 -20.79 16.23
CA GLU A 335 15.14 -21.20 17.52
C GLU A 335 16.03 -22.19 18.28
N SER A 336 16.70 -23.11 17.59
CA SER A 336 17.64 -24.06 18.20
C SER A 336 18.92 -23.42 18.76
N ASP A 337 19.24 -22.18 18.40
CA ASP A 337 20.35 -21.43 19.01
C ASP A 337 19.95 -20.85 20.38
N ILE A 338 18.65 -20.81 20.73
CA ILE A 338 18.14 -20.30 22.00
C ILE A 338 18.28 -21.37 23.09
N GLN A 339 19.21 -21.15 24.03
CA GLN A 339 19.50 -22.11 25.11
C GLN A 339 18.74 -21.85 26.42
N GLY A 340 17.98 -20.75 26.50
CA GLY A 340 17.20 -20.39 27.67
C GLY A 340 16.72 -18.95 27.64
N VAL A 341 15.88 -18.59 28.60
CA VAL A 341 15.30 -17.24 28.73
C VAL A 341 15.97 -16.54 29.92
N LEU A 342 16.60 -15.38 29.67
CA LEU A 342 17.34 -14.63 30.70
C LEU A 342 16.47 -13.66 31.50
N HIS A 343 15.25 -13.39 31.04
CA HIS A 343 14.30 -12.50 31.69
C HIS A 343 12.95 -13.21 31.85
N CYS A 344 12.61 -13.57 33.08
CA CYS A 344 11.35 -14.17 33.46
C CYS A 344 10.92 -13.63 34.82
N HIS A 345 9.62 -13.56 35.05
CA HIS A 345 9.06 -13.18 36.34
C HIS A 345 8.71 -14.43 37.14
N SER A 346 8.56 -14.27 38.45
CA SER A 346 8.15 -15.34 39.36
C SER A 346 7.29 -14.77 40.47
N THR A 347 6.72 -15.66 41.28
CA THR A 347 5.95 -15.31 42.48
C THR A 347 6.76 -14.55 43.56
N TRP A 348 8.08 -14.40 43.38
CA TRP A 348 8.91 -13.53 44.24
C TRP A 348 8.64 -12.03 44.03
N SER A 349 8.02 -11.65 42.91
CA SER A 349 7.55 -10.28 42.65
C SER A 349 6.13 -10.28 42.09
N ASP A 350 6.02 -10.22 40.78
CA ASP A 350 4.84 -9.82 40.00
C ASP A 350 4.60 -10.78 38.81
N GLY A 351 5.18 -11.99 38.86
CA GLY A 351 5.04 -13.01 37.82
C GLY A 351 3.81 -13.87 37.90
#